data_AF-A0AAV4G9B8-F1
#
_entry.id   AF-A0AAV4G9B8-F1
#
_cell.length_a   1.000
_cell.length_b   1.000
_cell.length_c   1.000
_cell.angle_alpha   90.00
_cell.angle_beta   90.00
_cell.angle_gamma   90.00
#
_symmetry.space_group_name_H-M   'P 1'
#
loop_
_entity.id
_entity.type
_entity.pdbx_description
1 polymer ?
#
loop_
_entity_poly.entity_id
_entity_poly.type
_entity_poly.pdbx_seq_one_letter_code
_entity_poly.pdbx_strand_id
1 'polypeptide(L)'
;MRTQLVLTSSSKCDRRMKICEIDLKLEIPNSTVHEIVHDTLGYRKVSARLASKILMEDHKLQRVEISRRDAFFCGSNKTMEMRIRRILVWGLVETFKQRVTYLRI
;
A
#
# COMPACT_ATOMS: atom_id res chain seq x y z
N MET A 1 11.19 -17.72 27.74
CA MET A 1 11.69 -17.53 26.35
C MET A 1 11.25 -18.61 25.37
N ARG A 2 11.08 -19.88 25.77
CA ARG A 2 10.69 -20.99 24.87
C ARG A 2 9.29 -20.81 24.24
N THR A 3 8.32 -20.27 24.97
CA THR A 3 6.93 -20.06 24.51
C THR A 3 6.78 -18.94 23.48
N GLN A 4 7.54 -17.85 23.62
CA GLN A 4 7.55 -16.75 22.64
C GLN A 4 8.09 -17.18 21.27
N LEU A 5 9.11 -18.05 21.26
CA LEU A 5 9.68 -18.60 20.01
C LEU A 5 8.69 -19.52 19.27
N VAL A 6 7.84 -20.25 20.00
CA VAL A 6 6.80 -21.10 19.40
C VAL A 6 5.64 -20.27 18.85
N LEU A 7 5.25 -19.20 19.55
CA LEU A 7 4.20 -18.28 19.07
C LEU A 7 4.62 -17.51 17.82
N THR A 8 5.88 -17.07 17.75
CA THR A 8 6.41 -16.36 16.59
C THR A 8 6.63 -17.26 15.37
N SER A 9 6.89 -18.55 15.56
CA SER A 9 6.96 -19.51 14.44
C SER A 9 5.57 -19.93 13.96
N SER A 10 4.62 -20.19 14.87
CA SER A 10 3.24 -20.53 14.51
C SER A 10 2.52 -19.39 13.78
N SER A 11 2.71 -18.15 14.23
CA SER A 11 2.10 -16.96 13.60
C SER A 11 2.67 -16.62 12.21
N LYS A 12 3.90 -17.05 11.90
CA LYS A 12 4.47 -16.94 10.55
C LYS A 12 3.79 -17.89 9.56
N CYS A 13 3.40 -19.07 10.02
CA CYS A 13 2.70 -20.06 9.19
C CYS A 13 1.22 -19.71 9.01
N ASP A 14 0.53 -19.29 10.08
CA ASP A 14 -0.86 -18.85 10.02
C ASP A 14 -1.09 -17.58 10.83
N ARG A 15 -1.46 -16.50 10.11
CA ARG A 15 -1.73 -15.18 10.68
C ARG A 15 -3.16 -15.03 11.22
N ARG A 16 -4.04 -16.02 11.03
CA ARG A 16 -5.47 -15.95 11.39
C ARG A 16 -5.88 -16.95 12.48
N MET A 17 -4.99 -17.21 13.42
CA MET A 17 -5.29 -18.11 14.54
C MET A 17 -6.18 -17.44 15.60
N LYS A 18 -7.06 -18.23 16.22
CA LYS A 18 -7.82 -17.79 17.40
C LYS A 18 -6.99 -17.96 18.66
N ILE A 19 -7.19 -17.09 19.65
CA ILE A 19 -6.49 -17.17 20.95
C ILE A 19 -6.77 -18.52 21.64
N CYS A 20 -8.01 -19.03 21.60
CA CYS A 20 -8.34 -20.34 22.15
C CYS A 20 -7.60 -21.50 21.47
N GLU A 21 -7.32 -21.40 20.16
CA GLU A 21 -6.55 -22.43 19.44
C GLU A 21 -5.08 -22.39 19.83
N ILE A 22 -4.57 -21.23 20.22
CA ILE A 22 -3.22 -21.04 20.72
C ILE A 22 -3.10 -21.59 22.15
N ASP A 23 -4.08 -21.29 23.01
CA ASP A 23 -4.20 -21.86 24.35
C ASP A 23 -4.17 -23.39 24.28
N LEU A 24 -5.05 -24.01 23.50
CA LEU A 24 -5.10 -25.47 23.34
C LEU A 24 -3.80 -26.08 22.79
N LYS A 25 -3.07 -25.38 21.92
CA LYS A 25 -1.81 -25.88 21.35
C LYS A 25 -0.63 -25.76 22.31
N LEU A 26 -0.66 -24.81 23.23
CA LEU A 26 0.44 -24.50 24.12
C LEU A 26 0.17 -24.86 25.58
N GLU A 27 -1.07 -25.23 25.90
CA GLU A 27 -1.57 -25.48 27.26
C GLU A 27 -1.31 -24.29 28.19
N ILE A 28 -1.54 -23.06 27.68
CA ILE A 28 -1.30 -21.80 28.40
C ILE A 28 -2.62 -21.07 28.56
N PRO A 29 -2.97 -20.61 29.78
CA PRO A 29 -4.23 -19.92 30.01
C PRO A 29 -4.44 -18.73 29.06
N ASN A 30 -5.68 -18.59 28.58
CA ASN A 30 -6.07 -17.56 27.60
C ASN A 30 -5.63 -16.13 27.98
N SER A 31 -5.64 -15.77 29.27
CA SER A 31 -5.18 -14.46 29.75
C SER A 31 -3.71 -14.22 29.41
N THR A 32 -2.85 -15.18 29.72
CA THR A 32 -1.42 -15.13 29.45
C THR A 32 -1.14 -15.14 27.95
N VAL A 33 -1.91 -15.88 27.16
CA VAL A 33 -1.79 -15.82 25.69
C VAL A 33 -2.14 -14.42 25.17
N HIS A 34 -3.19 -13.80 25.71
CA HIS A 34 -3.60 -12.45 25.32
C HIS A 34 -2.52 -11.41 25.63
N GLU A 35 -1.94 -11.45 26.83
CA GLU A 35 -0.82 -10.59 27.24
C GLU A 35 0.41 -10.78 26.35
N ILE A 36 0.80 -12.03 26.06
CA ILE A 36 1.97 -12.29 25.21
C ILE A 36 1.74 -11.80 23.78
N VAL A 37 0.56 -12.06 23.21
CA VAL A 37 0.24 -11.65 21.83
C VAL A 37 0.17 -10.14 21.70
N HIS A 38 -0.47 -9.46 22.65
CA HIS A 38 -0.69 -8.02 22.58
C HIS A 38 0.54 -7.21 23.05
N ASP A 39 1.07 -7.52 24.23
CA ASP A 39 2.06 -6.67 24.89
C ASP A 39 3.49 -7.08 24.56
N THR A 40 3.77 -8.39 24.42
CA THR A 40 5.13 -8.86 24.10
C THR A 40 5.40 -8.86 22.59
N LEU A 41 4.45 -9.35 21.79
CA LEU A 41 4.60 -9.48 20.34
C LEU A 41 4.06 -8.28 19.56
N GLY A 42 3.27 -7.41 20.18
CA GLY A 42 2.70 -6.22 19.55
C GLY A 42 1.64 -6.53 18.48
N TYR A 43 1.05 -7.73 18.49
CA TYR A 43 0.03 -8.09 17.53
C TYR A 43 -1.34 -7.57 17.97
N ARG A 44 -2.00 -6.88 17.04
CA ARG A 44 -3.38 -6.41 17.23
C ARG A 44 -4.34 -7.25 16.41
N LYS A 45 -5.54 -7.47 16.94
CA LYS A 45 -6.65 -8.05 16.17
C LYS A 45 -7.03 -7.08 15.04
N VAL A 46 -6.96 -7.57 13.80
CA VAL A 46 -7.34 -6.82 12.60
C VAL A 46 -8.34 -7.65 11.80
N SER A 47 -9.39 -7.02 11.28
CA SER A 47 -10.35 -7.68 10.40
C SER A 47 -9.75 -7.90 9.02
N ALA A 48 -10.18 -8.98 8.35
CA ALA A 48 -9.79 -9.21 6.96
C ALA A 48 -10.34 -8.08 6.08
N ARG A 49 -9.51 -7.57 5.16
CA ARG A 49 -10.00 -6.67 4.11
C ARG A 49 -10.79 -7.49 3.09
N LEU A 50 -11.91 -6.95 2.64
CA LEU A 50 -12.67 -7.54 1.54
C LEU A 50 -11.85 -7.40 0.26
N ALA A 51 -11.55 -8.53 -0.39
CA ALA A 51 -10.91 -8.56 -1.69
C ALA A 51 -11.96 -8.86 -2.77
N SER A 52 -11.96 -8.09 -3.86
CA SER A 52 -13.02 -8.15 -4.87
C SER A 52 -13.12 -9.49 -5.61
N LYS A 53 -12.00 -10.21 -5.79
CA LYS A 53 -11.96 -11.54 -6.42
C LYS A 53 -10.70 -12.30 -6.06
N ILE A 54 -10.79 -13.64 -5.98
CA ILE A 54 -9.61 -14.52 -5.91
C ILE A 54 -8.94 -14.51 -7.28
N LEU A 55 -7.67 -14.12 -7.33
CA LEU A 55 -6.90 -14.06 -8.55
C LEU A 55 -6.10 -15.36 -8.74
N MET A 56 -6.38 -16.05 -9.85
CA MET A 56 -5.48 -17.07 -10.39
C MET A 56 -4.15 -16.45 -10.82
N GLU A 57 -3.11 -17.28 -10.96
CA GLU A 57 -1.75 -16.80 -11.22
C GLU A 57 -1.65 -16.00 -12.52
N ASP A 58 -2.33 -16.44 -13.58
CA ASP A 58 -2.39 -15.71 -14.86
C ASP A 58 -2.94 -14.29 -14.71
N HIS A 59 -3.99 -14.11 -13.90
CA HIS A 59 -4.55 -12.79 -13.62
C HIS A 59 -3.58 -11.90 -12.86
N LYS A 60 -2.72 -12.47 -12.00
CA LYS A 60 -1.70 -11.71 -11.27
C LYS A 60 -0.59 -11.27 -12.22
N LEU A 61 -0.11 -12.18 -13.08
CA LEU A 61 0.91 -11.88 -14.06
C LEU A 61 0.47 -10.77 -15.02
N GLN A 62 -0.74 -10.87 -15.57
CA GLN A 62 -1.32 -9.84 -16.43
C GLN A 62 -1.40 -8.48 -15.70
N ARG A 63 -1.87 -8.46 -14.45
CA ARG A 63 -1.97 -7.21 -13.66
C ARG A 63 -0.61 -6.58 -13.38
N VAL A 64 0.40 -7.38 -13.07
CA VAL A 64 1.77 -6.89 -12.85
C VAL A 64 2.34 -6.33 -14.15
N GLU A 65 2.13 -7.01 -15.27
CA GLU A 65 2.61 -6.56 -16.57
C GLU A 65 1.96 -5.23 -16.99
N ILE A 66 0.63 -5.13 -16.88
CA ILE A 66 -0.10 -3.88 -17.15
C ILE A 66 0.41 -2.75 -16.25
N SER A 67 0.53 -3.01 -14.94
CA SER A 67 1.03 -2.01 -13.98
C SER A 67 2.44 -1.55 -14.31
N ARG A 68 3.31 -2.46 -14.77
CA ARG A 68 4.69 -2.13 -15.19
C ARG A 68 4.71 -1.30 -16.47
N ARG A 69 3.90 -1.65 -17.48
CA ARG A 69 3.77 -0.83 -18.70
C ARG A 69 3.26 0.57 -18.36
N ASP A 70 2.20 0.68 -17.56
CA ASP A 70 1.61 1.95 -17.19
C ASP A 70 2.57 2.82 -16.36
N ALA A 71 3.34 2.22 -15.45
CA ALA A 71 4.39 2.92 -14.71
C ALA A 71 5.50 3.45 -15.63
N PHE A 72 5.88 2.68 -16.66
CA PHE A 72 6.87 3.10 -17.66
C PHE A 72 6.34 4.26 -18.54
N PHE A 73 5.08 4.19 -18.97
CA PHE A 73 4.43 5.28 -19.70
C PHE A 73 4.28 6.54 -18.83
N CYS A 74 3.93 6.39 -17.55
CA CYS A 74 3.84 7.49 -16.58
C CYS A 74 5.22 8.12 -16.29
N GLY A 75 6.31 7.34 -16.33
CA GLY A 75 7.68 7.87 -16.25
C GLY A 75 8.09 8.70 -17.47
N SER A 76 7.69 8.25 -18.66
CA SER A 76 8.11 8.84 -19.95
C SER A 76 7.29 10.09 -20.33
N ASN A 77 6.02 10.17 -19.91
CA ASN A 77 5.13 11.29 -20.23
C ASN A 77 5.22 12.49 -19.27
N LYS A 78 5.88 12.39 -18.12
CA LYS A 78 6.11 13.56 -17.24
C LYS A 78 6.85 14.67 -17.98
N THR A 79 7.76 14.32 -18.89
CA THR A 79 8.54 15.30 -19.69
C THR A 79 7.68 16.01 -20.73
N MET A 80 6.73 15.31 -21.36
CA MET A 80 5.78 15.87 -22.33
C MET A 80 4.71 16.71 -21.62
N GLU A 81 4.13 16.21 -20.54
CA GLU A 81 3.08 16.92 -19.78
C GLU A 81 3.65 18.19 -19.11
N MET A 82 4.87 18.13 -18.56
CA MET A 82 5.58 19.32 -18.05
C MET A 82 5.92 20.29 -19.18
N ARG A 83 6.29 19.82 -20.38
CA ARG A 83 6.54 20.68 -21.55
C ARG A 83 5.27 21.38 -22.04
N ILE A 84 4.16 20.65 -22.17
CA ILE A 84 2.87 21.21 -22.60
C ILE A 84 2.35 22.21 -21.57
N ARG A 85 2.40 21.89 -20.26
CA ARG A 85 2.05 22.83 -19.19
C ARG A 85 2.96 24.07 -19.22
N ARG A 86 4.26 23.92 -19.48
CA ARG A 86 5.21 25.05 -19.59
C ARG A 86 4.91 25.92 -20.81
N ILE A 87 4.62 25.35 -21.97
CA ILE A 87 4.25 26.09 -23.20
C ILE A 87 2.94 26.85 -23.00
N LEU A 88 1.91 26.21 -22.44
CA LEU A 88 0.62 26.85 -22.19
C LEU A 88 0.72 27.99 -21.17
N VAL A 89 1.47 27.79 -20.08
CA VAL A 89 1.72 28.85 -19.09
C VAL A 89 2.54 30.00 -19.69
N TRP A 90 3.56 29.70 -20.49
CA TRP A 90 4.38 30.74 -21.14
C TRP A 90 3.57 31.55 -22.16
N GLY A 91 2.75 30.89 -22.99
CA GLY A 91 1.83 31.57 -23.90
C GLY A 91 0.79 32.45 -23.19
N LEU A 92 0.30 32.02 -22.02
CA LEU A 92 -0.62 32.82 -21.21
C LEU A 92 0.06 34.06 -20.60
N VAL A 93 1.31 33.93 -20.15
CA VAL A 93 2.09 35.05 -19.60
C VAL A 93 2.43 36.07 -20.69
N GLU A 94 2.78 35.62 -21.89
CA GLU A 94 3.17 36.50 -22.98
C GLU A 94 1.98 37.28 -23.56
N THR A 95 0.82 36.63 -23.65
CA THR A 95 -0.44 37.30 -24.02
C THR A 95 -0.89 38.30 -22.95
N PHE A 96 -0.62 38.02 -21.67
CA PHE A 96 -0.88 38.97 -20.58
C PHE A 96 0.05 40.19 -20.64
N LYS A 97 1.35 40.01 -20.91
CA LYS A 97 2.29 41.13 -21.11
C LYS A 97 1.93 41.99 -22.31
N GLN A 98 1.53 41.40 -23.44
CA GLN A 98 1.08 42.17 -24.60
C GLN A 98 -0.13 43.05 -24.22
N ARG A 99 -1.14 42.48 -23.54
CA ARG A 99 -2.32 43.26 -23.10
C ARG A 99 -1.99 44.41 -22.16
N VAL A 100 -1.06 44.24 -21.20
CA VAL A 100 -0.66 45.32 -20.29
C VAL A 100 0.12 46.43 -21.01
N THR A 101 0.83 46.11 -22.09
CA THR A 101 1.60 47.08 -22.88
C THR A 101 0.70 47.92 -23.79
N TYR A 102 -0.38 47.36 -24.33
CA TYR A 102 -1.38 48.09 -25.13
C TYR A 102 -2.39 48.92 -24.29
N LEU A 103 -2.43 48.74 -22.97
CA LEU A 103 -3.26 49.52 -22.03
C LEU A 103 -2.50 50.67 -21.35
N ARG A 104 -1.23 50.87 -21.73
CA ARG A 104 -0.36 51.94 -21.22
C ARG A 104 0.04 52.88 -22.37
N ILE A 105 -0.96 53.38 -23.09
CA ILE A 105 -0.91 54.55 -23.98
C ILE A 105 -2.10 55.43 -23.60
#